data_AF-A0A959VQH3-F1
#
_entry.id   AF-A0A959VQH3-F1
#
_cell.length_a   1.000
_cell.length_b   1.000
_cell.length_c   1.000
_cell.angle_alpha   90.00
_cell.angle_beta   90.00
_cell.angle_gamma   90.00
#
_symmetry.space_group_name_H-M   'P 1'
#
loop_
_entity.id
_entity.type
_entity.pdbx_description
1 polymer ?
#
loop_
_entity_poly.entity_id
_entity_poly.type
_entity_poly.pdbx_seq_one_letter_code
_entity_poly.pdbx_strand_id
1 'polypeptide(L)' 'MSAVIEVKGLTKDYGSTRALDGLDLTVEPGQVHGFLGPNGSGK' A
#
# COMPACT_ATOMS: atom_id res chain seq x y z
N MET A 1 -10.47 16.51 9.11
CA MET A 1 -10.00 16.40 7.72
C MET A 1 -10.31 15.00 7.24
N SER A 2 -10.70 14.82 5.98
CA SER A 2 -10.95 13.50 5.39
C SER A 2 -9.72 13.10 4.60
N ALA A 3 -9.21 11.89 4.83
CA ALA A 3 -8.16 11.33 4.00
C ALA A 3 -8.59 11.34 2.53
N VAL A 4 -7.64 11.59 1.63
CA VAL A 4 -7.84 11.56 0.17
C VAL A 4 -7.57 10.16 -0.39
N ILE A 5 -6.79 9.34 0.31
CA ILE A 5 -6.58 7.93 0.04
C ILE A 5 -6.68 7.18 1.36
N GLU A 6 -7.53 6.14 1.40
CA GLU A 6 -7.63 5.22 2.53
C GLU A 6 -7.55 3.78 2.00
N VAL A 7 -6.61 3.00 2.51
CA VAL A 7 -6.40 1.59 2.22
C VAL A 7 -6.42 0.84 3.54
N LYS A 8 -7.20 -0.24 3.60
CA LYS A 8 -7.32 -1.09 4.78
C LYS A 8 -7.13 -2.56 4.40
N GLY A 9 -6.17 -3.22 5.04
CA GLY A 9 -5.90 -4.65 4.92
C GLY A 9 -5.63 -5.12 3.49
N LEU A 10 -5.09 -4.27 2.61
CA LEU A 10 -4.93 -4.60 1.20
C LEU A 10 -3.98 -5.76 1.03
N THR A 11 -4.49 -6.81 0.41
CA THR A 11 -3.77 -8.05 0.17
C THR A 11 -3.78 -8.32 -1.33
N LYS A 12 -2.64 -8.75 -1.87
CA LYS A 12 -2.50 -9.12 -3.28
C LYS A 12 -1.71 -10.41 -3.44
N ASP A 13 -2.36 -11.39 -4.06
CA ASP A 13 -1.75 -12.64 -4.47
C ASP A 13 -1.49 -12.67 -5.99
N TYR A 14 -0.35 -13.24 -6.36
CA TYR A 14 0.02 -13.64 -7.72
C TYR A 14 0.32 -15.14 -7.73
N GLY A 15 -0.67 -15.95 -8.11
CA GLY A 15 -0.57 -17.40 -7.98
C GLY A 15 -0.39 -17.79 -6.51
N SER A 16 0.68 -18.52 -6.20
CA SER A 16 1.04 -18.90 -4.83
C SER A 16 1.80 -17.82 -4.05
N THR A 17 2.14 -16.69 -4.67
CA THR A 17 2.94 -15.64 -4.04
C THR A 17 2.06 -14.53 -3.47
N ARG A 18 2.13 -14.34 -2.15
CA ARG A 18 1.58 -13.18 -1.44
C ARG A 18 2.50 -11.97 -1.65
N ALA A 19 2.12 -11.07 -2.56
CA ALA A 19 2.92 -9.90 -2.95
C ALA A 19 2.64 -8.65 -2.08
N LEU A 20 1.42 -8.52 -1.57
CA LEU A 20 1.05 -7.56 -0.52
C LEU A 20 0.25 -8.30 0.54
N ASP A 21 0.56 -8.06 1.80
CA ASP A 21 -0.09 -8.74 2.91
C ASP A 21 -0.59 -7.71 3.94
N GLY A 22 -1.89 -7.40 3.89
CA GLY A 22 -2.52 -6.53 4.87
C GLY A 22 -2.00 -5.08 4.90
N LEU A 23 -1.78 -4.42 3.76
CA LEU A 23 -1.35 -3.03 3.72
C LEU A 23 -2.47 -2.08 4.20
N ASP A 24 -2.18 -1.34 5.27
CA ASP A 24 -2.94 -0.17 5.71
C ASP A 24 -2.21 1.11 5.28
N LEU A 25 -2.92 2.04 4.63
CA LEU A 25 -2.38 3.34 4.21
C LEU A 25 -3.44 4.42 4.36
N THR A 26 -3.04 5.57 4.89
CA THR A 26 -3.88 6.77 4.93
C THR A 26 -3.04 7.93 4.39
N VAL A 27 -3.56 8.62 3.37
CA VAL A 27 -2.94 9.82 2.82
C VAL A 27 -3.89 10.99 3.00
N GLU A 28 -3.44 12.00 3.74
CA GLU A 28 -4.16 13.25 3.96
C GLU A 28 -3.96 14.25 2.82
N PRO A 29 -4.88 15.22 2.63
CA PRO A 29 -4.72 16.26 1.62
C PRO A 29 -3.35 16.95 1.69
N GLY A 30 -2.66 17.06 0.55
CA GLY A 30 -1.36 17.72 0.44
C GLY A 30 -0.15 16.88 0.84
N GLN A 31 -0.34 15.63 1.27
CA GLN A 31 0.77 14.72 1.56
C GLN A 31 1.32 14.04 0.30
N VAL A 32 2.63 13.82 0.29
CA VAL A 32 3.33 13.01 -0.71
C VAL A 32 3.87 11.77 -0.01
N HIS A 33 3.46 10.60 -0.51
CA HIS A 33 3.96 9.30 -0.05
C HIS A 33 4.79 8.65 -1.16
N GLY A 34 5.89 8.00 -0.77
CA GLY A 34 6.71 7.21 -1.67
C GLY A 34 7.06 5.88 -1.02
N PHE A 35 6.91 4.80 -1.79
CA PHE A 35 7.36 3.48 -1.36
C PHE A 35 8.81 3.26 -1.81
N LEU A 36 9.69 2.83 -0.90
CA LEU A 36 11.09 2.50 -1.19
C LEU A 36 11.40 1.07 -0.76
N GLY A 37 12.16 0.35 -1.60
CA GLY A 37 12.50 -1.06 -1.37
C GLY A 37 12.98 -1.78 -2.64
N PRO A 38 13.41 -3.04 -2.52
CA PRO A 38 13.97 -3.82 -3.63
C PRO A 38 12.91 -4.26 -4.65
N ASN A 39 13.35 -4.78 -5.81
CA ASN A 39 12.44 -5.36 -6.80
C ASN A 39 11.62 -6.51 -6.20
N GLY A 40 10.33 -6.55 -6.50
CA GLY A 40 9.40 -7.57 -6.00
C GLY A 40 8.86 -7.34 -4.59
N SER A 41 9.19 -6.23 -3.92
CA SER A 41 8.74 -5.98 -2.54
C SER A 41 7.29 -5.47 -2.41
N GLY A 42 6.50 -5.49 -3.49
CA GLY A 42 5.09 -5.05 -3.45
C GLY A 42 4.84 -3.54 -3.42
N LYS A 43 5.87 -2.73 -3.69
CA LYS A 43 5.73 -1.27 -3.90
C LYS A 43 5.04 -0.99 -5.22
#